data_AF-A0A9E2E077-F1
#
_entry.id   AF-A0A9E2E077-F1
#
_cell.length_a   1.000
_cell.length_b   1.000
_cell.length_c   1.000
_cell.angle_alpha   90.00
_cell.angle_beta   90.00
_cell.angle_gamma   90.00
#
_symmetry.space_group_name_H-M   'P 1'
#
loop_
_entity.id
_entity.type
_entity.pdbx_description
1 polymer ?
#
loop_
_entity_poly.entity_id
_entity_poly.type
_entity_poly.pdbx_seq_one_letter_code
_entity_poly.pdbx_strand_id
1 'polypeptide(L)'
;MHFSSIAEMIEAAGFDSRRINLQAVHNELIRHEQFVLIGRGIYALDEWGYEKGTVGAVIKRVLEEFGELSQDEIVKKVLDKRQVKKITIVLALKNNDMFERVGRKRYKLKA
;
A
#
# COMPACT_ATOMS: atom_id res chain seq x y z
N MET A 1 8.18 -9.14 -5.30
CA MET A 1 9.37 -9.59 -4.53
C MET A 1 9.62 -8.67 -3.35
N HIS A 2 10.12 -9.17 -2.22
CA HIS A 2 10.48 -8.30 -1.08
C HIS A 2 11.81 -7.59 -1.34
N PHE A 3 11.93 -6.31 -0.99
CA PHE A 3 13.16 -5.51 -1.25
C PHE A 3 14.41 -6.07 -0.57
N SER A 4 14.28 -6.78 0.56
CA SER A 4 15.41 -7.47 1.18
C SER A 4 15.92 -8.62 0.30
N SER A 5 15.02 -9.40 -0.29
CA SER A 5 15.38 -10.46 -1.24
C SER A 5 16.00 -9.87 -2.52
N ILE A 6 15.53 -8.69 -2.96
CA ILE A 6 16.18 -7.95 -4.07
C ILE A 6 17.63 -7.62 -3.69
N ALA A 7 17.86 -7.08 -2.48
CA ALA A 7 19.19 -6.75 -2.01
C ALA A 7 20.11 -7.98 -1.90
N GLU A 8 19.60 -9.10 -1.37
CA GLU A 8 20.32 -10.37 -1.30
C GLU A 8 20.72 -10.87 -2.70
N MET A 9 19.82 -10.76 -3.68
CA MET A 9 20.11 -11.13 -5.07
C MET A 9 21.17 -10.22 -5.72
N ILE A 10 21.14 -8.92 -5.43
CA ILE A 10 22.16 -7.98 -5.93
C ILE A 10 23.53 -8.31 -5.32
N GLU A 11 23.58 -8.59 -4.02
CA GLU A 11 24.81 -8.98 -3.33
C GLU A 11 25.35 -10.31 -3.87
N ALA A 12 24.46 -11.30 -4.09
CA ALA A 12 24.82 -12.58 -4.67
C ALA A 12 25.29 -12.50 -6.14
N ALA A 13 24.84 -11.49 -6.90
CA ALA A 13 25.28 -11.27 -8.27
C ALA A 13 26.73 -10.77 -8.39
N GLY A 14 27.33 -10.27 -7.29
CA GLY A 14 28.76 -10.02 -7.20
C GLY A 14 29.27 -8.87 -8.09
N PHE A 15 28.44 -7.86 -8.35
CA PHE A 15 28.82 -6.70 -9.18
C PHE A 15 30.02 -5.93 -8.63
N ASP A 16 30.10 -5.80 -7.30
CA ASP A 16 31.25 -5.24 -6.58
C ASP A 16 31.34 -5.84 -5.17
N SER A 17 32.33 -5.41 -4.39
CA SER A 17 32.56 -5.87 -3.01
C SER A 17 31.85 -5.00 -1.95
N ARG A 18 30.94 -4.12 -2.36
CA ARG A 18 30.28 -3.20 -1.43
C ARG A 18 29.08 -3.87 -0.79
N ARG A 19 28.88 -3.60 0.50
CA ARG A 19 27.68 -4.03 1.21
C ARG A 19 26.47 -3.27 0.69
N ILE A 20 25.41 -4.01 0.36
CA ILE A 20 24.16 -3.43 -0.11
C ILE A 20 23.43 -2.78 1.07
N ASN A 21 23.00 -1.53 0.88
CA ASN A 21 22.15 -0.84 1.84
C ASN A 21 20.67 -1.11 1.52
N LEU A 22 20.00 -1.85 2.41
CA LEU A 22 18.58 -2.22 2.26
C LEU A 22 17.65 -1.01 2.09
N GLN A 23 17.92 0.10 2.80
CA GLN A 23 17.12 1.32 2.69
C GLN A 23 17.34 2.01 1.35
N ALA A 24 18.57 1.97 0.82
CA ALA A 24 18.84 2.50 -0.51
C ALA A 24 18.04 1.73 -1.56
N VAL A 25 18.06 0.39 -1.55
CA VAL A 25 17.26 -0.45 -2.47
C VAL A 25 15.76 -0.11 -2.37
N HIS A 26 15.24 0.03 -1.16
CA HIS A 26 13.85 0.44 -0.95
C HIS A 26 13.54 1.81 -1.59
N ASN A 27 14.41 2.80 -1.40
CA ASN A 27 14.24 4.15 -1.93
C ASN A 27 14.37 4.20 -3.46
N GLU A 28 15.29 3.43 -4.05
CA GLU A 28 15.41 3.28 -5.50
C GLU A 28 14.11 2.71 -6.09
N LEU A 29 13.55 1.66 -5.49
CA LEU A 29 12.28 1.08 -5.92
C LEU A 29 11.09 2.05 -5.80
N ILE A 30 11.12 3.00 -4.86
CA ILE A 30 10.09 4.04 -4.75
C ILE A 30 10.26 5.11 -5.83
N ARG A 31 11.50 5.43 -6.22
CA ARG A 31 11.78 6.54 -7.14
C ARG A 31 11.39 6.23 -8.58
N HIS A 32 11.40 4.96 -8.98
CA HIS A 32 11.10 4.55 -10.34
C HIS A 32 9.63 4.15 -10.51
N GLU A 33 8.92 4.81 -11.44
CA GLU A 33 7.48 4.62 -11.68
C GLU A 33 7.09 3.22 -12.18
N GLN A 34 8.08 2.45 -12.66
CA GLN A 34 7.93 1.07 -13.12
C GLN A 34 7.67 0.10 -11.97
N PHE A 35 7.96 0.47 -10.72
CA PHE A 35 7.73 -0.37 -9.56
C PHE A 35 6.54 0.13 -8.73
N VAL A 36 5.74 -0.81 -8.27
CA VAL A 36 4.56 -0.56 -7.44
C VAL A 36 4.72 -1.29 -6.11
N LEU A 37 4.60 -0.56 -4.99
CA LEU A 37 4.56 -1.15 -3.66
C LEU A 37 3.18 -1.77 -3.40
N ILE A 38 3.09 -3.09 -3.57
CA ILE A 38 1.83 -3.84 -3.45
C ILE A 38 1.58 -4.35 -2.03
N GLY A 39 2.63 -4.45 -1.21
CA GLY A 39 2.56 -4.87 0.20
C GLY A 39 3.76 -4.33 0.98
N ARG A 40 3.83 -4.58 2.30
CA ARG A 40 4.95 -4.09 3.12
C ARG A 40 6.28 -4.65 2.60
N GLY A 41 7.06 -3.78 1.97
CA GLY A 41 8.33 -4.13 1.33
C GLY A 41 8.20 -4.98 0.06
N ILE A 42 6.99 -5.26 -0.43
CA ILE A 42 6.77 -6.08 -1.63
C ILE A 42 6.56 -5.16 -2.83
N TYR A 43 7.43 -5.30 -3.82
CA TYR A 43 7.37 -4.58 -5.09
C TYR A 43 7.00 -5.51 -6.24
N ALA A 44 6.23 -4.98 -7.18
CA ALA A 44 5.87 -5.59 -8.45
C ALA A 44 6.12 -4.59 -9.59
N LEU A 45 6.21 -5.07 -10.82
CA LEU A 45 6.25 -4.21 -11.99
C LEU A 45 4.85 -3.64 -12.28
N ASP A 46 4.80 -2.40 -12.74
CA ASP A 46 3.57 -1.73 -13.13
C ASP A 46 2.83 -2.46 -14.27
N GLU A 47 3.59 -3.00 -15.23
CA GLU A 47 3.05 -3.74 -16.37
C GLU A 47 2.27 -5.02 -15.97
N TRP A 48 2.44 -5.52 -14.75
CA TRP A 48 1.69 -6.67 -14.24
C TRP A 48 0.23 -6.33 -13.87
N GLY A 49 -0.18 -5.06 -14.03
CA GLY A 49 -1.57 -4.64 -13.86
C GLY A 49 -2.00 -4.46 -12.40
N TYR A 50 -1.04 -4.31 -11.47
CA TYR A 50 -1.37 -3.99 -10.07
C TYR A 50 -1.82 -2.53 -9.95
N GLU A 51 -2.99 -2.30 -9.32
CA GLU A 51 -3.49 -0.95 -9.11
C GLU A 51 -2.51 -0.10 -8.30
N LYS A 52 -2.00 0.98 -8.92
CA LYS A 52 -1.25 2.03 -8.21
C LYS A 52 -2.13 2.71 -7.17
N GLY A 53 -1.51 3.08 -6.06
CA GLY A 53 -2.14 3.88 -5.01
C GLY A 53 -1.94 3.32 -3.62
N THR A 54 -2.27 4.11 -2.62
CA THR A 54 -2.21 3.72 -1.21
C THR A 54 -3.48 2.99 -0.80
N VAL A 55 -3.46 2.33 0.36
CA VAL A 55 -4.70 1.81 0.98
C VAL A 55 -5.73 2.93 1.15
N GLY A 56 -5.28 4.16 1.43
CA GLY A 56 -6.13 5.35 1.45
C GLY A 56 -6.81 5.62 0.11
N ALA A 57 -6.10 5.55 -1.02
CA ALA A 57 -6.72 5.73 -2.34
C ALA A 57 -7.82 4.69 -2.62
N VAL A 58 -7.61 3.44 -2.21
CA VAL A 58 -8.63 2.37 -2.35
C VAL A 58 -9.84 2.66 -1.45
N ILE A 59 -9.62 3.06 -0.20
CA ILE A 59 -10.70 3.46 0.72
C ILE A 59 -11.48 4.65 0.15
N LYS A 60 -10.78 5.64 -0.43
CA LYS A 60 -11.40 6.81 -1.05
C LYS A 60 -12.38 6.39 -2.14
N ARG A 61 -11.93 5.56 -3.10
CA ARG A 61 -12.80 5.02 -4.16
C ARG A 61 -14.02 4.27 -3.60
N VAL A 62 -13.82 3.47 -2.55
CA VAL A 62 -14.92 2.76 -1.87
C VAL A 62 -15.95 3.74 -1.27
N LEU A 63 -15.49 4.82 -0.63
CA LEU A 63 -16.39 5.82 -0.04
C LEU A 63 -17.01 6.77 -1.10
N GLU A 64 -16.34 7.00 -2.22
CA GLU A 64 -16.91 7.71 -3.39
C GLU A 64 -18.06 6.90 -4.02
N GLU A 65 -17.90 5.58 -4.12
CA GLU A 65 -18.86 4.67 -4.74
C GLU A 65 -20.07 4.38 -3.84
N PHE A 66 -19.85 4.17 -2.54
CA PHE A 66 -20.89 3.71 -1.61
C PHE A 66 -21.33 4.74 -0.57
N GLY A 67 -20.67 5.91 -0.51
CA GLY A 67 -20.94 6.91 0.51
C GLY A 67 -20.44 6.51 1.90
N GLU A 68 -21.18 6.91 2.94
CA GLU A 68 -20.84 6.61 4.33
C GLU A 68 -20.96 5.10 4.62
N LEU A 69 -19.89 4.50 5.15
CA LEU A 69 -19.84 3.08 5.47
C LEU A 69 -19.30 2.83 6.88
N SER A 70 -19.65 1.67 7.45
CA SER A 70 -19.00 1.19 8.66
C SER A 70 -17.58 0.70 8.39
N GLN A 71 -16.73 0.73 9.42
CA GLN A 71 -15.35 0.26 9.36
C GLN A 71 -15.25 -1.18 8.83
N ASP A 72 -16.15 -2.07 9.26
CA ASP A 72 -16.11 -3.47 8.83
C ASP A 72 -16.58 -3.64 7.37
N GLU A 73 -17.54 -2.84 6.89
CA GLU A 73 -17.92 -2.80 5.48
C GLU A 73 -16.78 -2.29 4.58
N ILE A 74 -16.09 -1.23 5.01
CA ILE A 74 -14.92 -0.70 4.30
C ILE A 74 -13.82 -1.75 4.26
N VAL A 75 -13.52 -2.40 5.39
CA VAL A 75 -12.52 -3.46 5.45
C VAL A 75 -12.85 -4.57 4.46
N LYS A 76 -14.09 -5.06 4.43
CA LYS A 76 -14.51 -6.12 3.51
C LYS A 76 -14.28 -5.70 2.05
N LYS A 77 -14.82 -4.54 1.66
CA LYS A 77 -14.71 -4.02 0.28
C LYS A 77 -13.26 -3.75 -0.16
N VAL A 78 -12.39 -3.30 0.76
CA VAL A 78 -10.98 -3.07 0.46
C VAL A 78 -10.23 -4.39 0.32
N LEU A 79 -10.53 -5.40 1.15
CA LEU A 79 -9.93 -6.73 1.03
C LEU A 79 -10.33 -7.45 -0.25
N ASP A 80 -11.54 -7.19 -0.76
CA ASP A 80 -12.01 -7.72 -2.05
C ASP A 80 -11.23 -7.11 -3.23
N LYS A 81 -10.75 -5.86 -3.11
CA LYS A 81 -9.99 -5.16 -4.15
C LYS A 81 -8.48 -5.29 -4.01
N ARG A 82 -7.95 -5.47 -2.79
CA ARG A 82 -6.50 -5.49 -2.53
C ARG A 82 -6.12 -6.39 -1.36
N GLN A 83 -5.10 -7.21 -1.56
CA GLN A 83 -4.52 -8.04 -0.51
C GLN A 83 -3.71 -7.19 0.48
N VAL A 84 -4.33 -6.81 1.60
CA VAL A 84 -3.68 -6.07 2.70
C VAL A 84 -4.13 -6.61 4.05
N LYS A 85 -3.39 -6.32 5.12
CA LYS A 85 -3.82 -6.69 6.48
C LYS A 85 -4.96 -5.77 6.93
N LYS A 86 -5.97 -6.33 7.62
CA LYS A 86 -7.07 -5.55 8.23
C LYS A 86 -6.57 -4.36 9.06
N ILE A 87 -5.51 -4.56 9.84
CA ILE A 87 -4.91 -3.49 10.66
C ILE A 87 -4.45 -2.29 9.83
N THR A 88 -3.92 -2.52 8.62
CA THR A 88 -3.46 -1.45 7.73
C THR A 88 -4.62 -0.59 7.26
N ILE A 89 -5.78 -1.20 6.96
CA ILE A 89 -7.00 -0.48 6.56
C ILE A 89 -7.51 0.36 7.74
N VAL A 90 -7.56 -0.23 8.93
CA VAL A 90 -8.00 0.48 10.16
C VAL A 90 -7.07 1.65 10.50
N LEU A 91 -5.75 1.47 10.33
CA LEU A 91 -4.79 2.56 10.51
C LEU A 91 -4.94 3.65 9.44
N ALA A 92 -5.16 3.28 8.18
CA ALA A 92 -5.41 4.24 7.10
C ALA A 92 -6.67 5.07 7.37
N LEU A 93 -7.74 4.47 7.87
CA LEU A 93 -8.97 5.18 8.27
C LEU A 93 -8.77 6.17 9.43
N LYS A 94 -7.76 5.98 10.27
CA LYS A 94 -7.47 6.85 11.43
C LYS A 94 -6.44 7.93 11.15
N ASN A 95 -5.44 7.61 10.34
CA ASN A 95 -4.25 8.45 10.15
C ASN A 95 -4.33 9.29 8.88
N ASN A 96 -5.33 9.08 8.04
CA ASN A 96 -5.51 9.81 6.80
C ASN A 96 -6.60 10.87 6.97
N ASP A 97 -6.25 12.11 6.63
CA ASP A 97 -7.08 13.30 6.76
C ASP A 97 -8.26 13.36 5.78
N MET A 98 -8.24 12.54 4.72
CA MET A 98 -9.35 12.41 3.76
C MET A 98 -10.59 11.76 4.37
N PHE A 99 -10.47 11.07 5.51
CA PHE A 99 -11.58 10.33 6.11
C PHE A 99 -12.00 10.97 7.42
N GLU A 100 -13.30 11.19 7.57
CA GLU A 100 -13.86 11.64 8.83
C GLU A 100 -14.77 10.58 9.45
N ARG A 101 -14.68 10.45 10.76
CA ARG A 101 -15.51 9.53 11.53
C ARG A 101 -16.77 10.26 11.97
N VAL A 102 -17.91 9.85 11.41
CA VAL A 102 -19.22 10.49 11.63
C VAL A 102 -20.12 9.78 12.65
N GLY A 103 -19.66 8.66 13.22
CA GLY A 103 -20.42 7.95 14.23
C GLY A 103 -19.67 6.79 14.87
N ARG A 104 -20.42 5.85 15.45
CA ARG A 104 -19.84 4.63 16.04
C ARG A 104 -19.26 3.74 14.95
N LYS A 105 -17.96 3.90 14.68
CA LYS A 105 -17.18 3.17 13.66
C LYS A 105 -17.73 3.36 12.23
N ARG A 106 -18.32 4.51 11.92
CA ARG A 106 -18.71 4.89 10.56
C ARG A 106 -17.82 6.01 10.03
N TYR A 107 -17.50 5.93 8.75
CA TYR A 107 -16.59 6.83 8.06
C TYR A 107 -17.20 7.32 6.76
N LYS A 108 -16.92 8.57 6.42
CA LYS A 108 -17.20 9.17 5.11
C LYS A 108 -15.98 9.96 4.63
N LEU A 109 -16.03 10.41 3.38
CA LEU A 109 -15.05 11.37 2.88
C LEU A 109 -15.25 12.70 3.58
N LYS A 110 -14.14 13.28 4.02
CA LYS A 110 -14.12 14.63 4.56
C LYS A 110 -14.43 15.61 3.41
N ALA A 111 -15.34 16.54 3.65
CA ALA A 111 -15.67 17.61 2.72
C ALA A 111 -14.52 18.62 2.57
#